data_AF-A0A847ZVB2-F1
#
_entry.id   AF-A0A847ZVB2-F1
#
_cell.length_a   1.000
_cell.length_b   1.000
_cell.length_c   1.000
_cell.angle_alpha   90.00
_cell.angle_beta   90.00
_cell.angle_gamma   90.00
#
_symmetry.space_group_name_H-M   'P 1'
#
loop_
_entity.id
_entity.type
_entity.pdbx_description
1 polymer ?
#
loop_
_entity_poly.entity_id
_entity_poly.type
_entity_poly.pdbx_seq_one_letter_code
_entity_poly.pdbx_strand_id
1 'polypeptide(L)' 'MTAALRVSFEFSPPKAGDGEESFWSTVKRLETIGPDFVSVTYGA' A
#
# COMPACT_ATOMS: atom_id res chain seq x y z
N MET A 1 -26.72 10.98 4.29
CA MET A 1 -25.70 10.31 3.46
C MET A 1 -24.50 10.08 4.33
N THR A 2 -24.16 8.83 4.66
CA THR A 2 -22.91 8.51 5.34
C THR A 2 -21.75 8.72 4.35
N ALA A 3 -20.75 9.49 4.74
CA ALA A 3 -19.55 9.65 3.93
C ALA A 3 -18.84 8.31 3.81
N ALA A 4 -18.35 7.96 2.61
CA ALA A 4 -17.50 6.79 2.44
C ALA A 4 -16.22 6.94 3.26
N LEU A 5 -15.79 5.86 3.94
CA LEU A 5 -14.56 5.86 4.71
C LEU A 5 -13.37 6.03 3.76
N ARG A 6 -12.54 7.04 4.00
CA ARG A 6 -11.29 7.26 3.25
C ARG A 6 -10.15 6.56 3.96
N VAL A 7 -9.37 5.78 3.20
CA VAL A 7 -8.25 4.99 3.72
C VAL A 7 -7.02 5.17 2.84
N SER A 8 -5.85 5.08 3.46
CA SER A 8 -4.54 5.12 2.82
C SER A 8 -3.59 4.16 3.53
N PHE A 9 -2.56 3.68 2.85
CA PHE A 9 -1.59 2.72 3.39
C PHE A 9 -0.16 3.21 3.22
N GLU A 10 0.65 3.01 4.25
CA GLU A 10 2.08 3.32 4.21
C GLU A 10 2.90 2.03 4.25
N PHE A 11 3.93 1.97 3.41
CA PHE A 11 4.86 0.86 3.30
C PHE A 11 6.29 1.30 3.65
N SER A 12 7.07 0.36 4.14
CA SER A 12 8.53 0.46 4.13
C SER A 12 9.07 0.02 2.75
N PRO A 13 10.24 0.53 2.30
CA PRO A 13 10.86 0.06 1.07
C PRO A 13 11.01 -1.47 1.07
N PRO A 14 10.55 -2.18 0.03
CA PRO A 14 10.75 -3.61 -0.05
C PRO A 14 12.25 -3.91 -0.11
N LYS A 15 12.65 -4.99 0.56
CA LYS A 15 14.01 -5.55 0.37
C LYS A 15 14.06 -6.23 -1.00
N ALA A 16 15.23 -6.22 -1.63
CA ALA A 16 15.45 -6.91 -2.91
C ALA A 16 15.09 -8.41 -2.81
N GLY A 17 14.64 -8.98 -3.93
CA GLY A 17 14.18 -10.37 -4.01
C GLY A 17 12.71 -10.51 -3.60
N ASP A 18 12.40 -11.52 -2.78
CA ASP A 18 11.03 -11.90 -2.38
C ASP A 18 10.22 -10.75 -1.74
N GLY A 19 10.90 -9.74 -1.20
CA GLY A 19 10.26 -8.55 -0.64
C GLY A 19 9.52 -7.70 -1.68
N GLU A 20 10.00 -7.65 -2.92
CA GLU A 20 9.34 -6.92 -4.01
C GLU A 20 8.05 -7.63 -4.45
N GLU A 21 8.09 -8.95 -4.61
CA GLU A 21 6.90 -9.73 -4.98
C GLU A 21 5.81 -9.62 -3.92
N SER A 22 6.19 -9.74 -2.64
CA SER A 22 5.27 -9.57 -1.50
C SER A 22 4.66 -8.17 -1.47
N PHE A 23 5.45 -7.13 -1.74
CA PHE A 23 4.97 -5.75 -1.83
C PHE A 23 3.93 -5.61 -2.95
N TRP A 24 4.24 -6.04 -4.18
CA TRP A 24 3.31 -5.93 -5.31
C TRP A 24 2.04 -6.76 -5.13
N SER A 25 2.15 -7.96 -4.54
CA SER A 25 1.01 -8.80 -4.17
C SER A 25 0.09 -8.10 -3.16
N THR A 26 0.67 -7.44 -2.16
CA THR A 26 -0.07 -6.68 -1.15
C THR A 26 -0.77 -5.47 -1.77
N VAL A 27 -0.07 -4.69 -2.60
CA VAL A 27 -0.65 -3.53 -3.31
C VAL A 27 -1.86 -3.97 -4.13
N LYS A 28 -1.72 -5.04 -4.93
CA LYS A 28 -2.81 -5.59 -5.75
C LYS A 28 -4.03 -6.02 -4.94
N ARG A 29 -3.82 -6.54 -3.73
CA ARG A 29 -4.92 -6.89 -2.83
C ARG A 29 -5.66 -5.65 -2.32
N LEU A 30 -4.93 -4.58 -2.00
CA LEU A 30 -5.50 -3.33 -1.47
C LEU A 30 -6.29 -2.54 -2.52
N GLU A 31 -6.02 -2.72 -3.82
CA GLU A 31 -6.82 -2.10 -4.89
C GLU A 31 -8.33 -2.39 -4.75
N THR A 32 -8.69 -3.56 -4.20
CA THR A 32 -10.10 -3.99 -4.04
C THR A 32 -10.93 -3.11 -3.11
N ILE A 33 -10.30 -2.36 -2.21
CA ILE A 33 -10.97 -1.46 -1.27
C ILE A 33 -10.80 0.02 -1.65
N GLY A 34 -10.19 0.32 -2.80
CA GLY A 34 -10.08 1.66 -3.36
C GLY A 34 -9.47 2.72 -2.42
N PRO A 35 -8.22 2.52 -1.93
CA PRO A 35 -7.54 3.55 -1.14
C PRO A 35 -7.31 4.83 -1.95
N ASP A 36 -7.29 5.97 -1.27
CA ASP A 36 -7.02 7.27 -1.90
C ASP A 36 -5.59 7.32 -2.47
N PHE A 37 -4.62 6.77 -1.72
CA PHE A 37 -3.23 6.65 -2.12
C PHE A 37 -2.49 5.59 -1.28
N VAL A 38 -1.28 5.25 -1.73
CA VAL A 38 -0.27 4.54 -0.94
C VAL A 38 1.01 5.36 -0.87
N SER A 39 1.73 5.30 0.26
CA SER A 39 3.04 5.92 0.44
C SER A 39 4.12 4.88 0.69
N VAL A 40 5.36 5.22 0.34
CA VAL A 40 6.55 4.44 0.69
C VAL A 40 7.50 5.36 1.44
N THR A 41 7.94 4.95 2.62
CA THR A 41 8.87 5.75 3.44
C THR A 41 10.26 5.82 2.80
N TYR A 42 11.02 6.86 3.15
CA TYR A 42 12.44 6.97 2.83
C TYR A 42 13.23 6.91 4.14
N GLY A 43 14.17 5.97 4.24
CA GLY A 43 15.03 5.84 5.41
C GLY A 43 16.00 7.02 5.52
N ALA A 44 16.14 7.59 6.72
CA ALA A 44 17.13 8.62 7.02
C ALA A 44 18.56 8.09 7.01
#